data_AF-A0A800AIU2-F1
#
_entry.id   AF-A0A800AIU2-F1
#
_cell.length_a   1.000
_cell.length_b   1.000
_cell.length_c   1.000
_cell.angle_alpha   90.00
_cell.angle_beta   90.00
_cell.angle_gamma   90.00
#
_symmetry.space_group_name_H-M   'P 1'
#
loop_
_entity.id
_entity.type
_entity.pdbx_description
1 polymer ?
#
loop_
_entity_poly.entity_id
_entity_poly.type
_entity_poly.pdbx_seq_one_letter_code
_entity_poly.pdbx_strand_id
1 'polypeptide(L)'
;MTKPTRLCSSIFKIALLVAAIQGGSTALSSSIKIVPKLIDQTPELHARKQPTVPENYKEIPFTETALAPELTVEETERGYLLFQRPIMEPVYPNTRPLEHERLERLVAFATPGEFEPLTFSLYPVRNLKNLKVRCSSLTCDAGEIPASEITVRLVTYWNIGYPRYTSRDTYRRTPELLERVTVYTSPARECQRYWIVVHTPADAKPGLYRGNVTVFDDGFDKAVQIPIAFRVLGFSLKRDPAKHNSVYYYVRNRTQYQGKPEEFIRKASANEYQAMLDYGLDVAPTQYLQCLDGKTFTIRNPEDLDRLVQMGFKGPVPLAGGNAIERIYRDTTPGGERGSHWRINKMPPPEF
;
A
#
# COMPACT_ATOMS: atom_id res chain seq x y z
N MET A 1 -20.70 43.12 -25.59
CA MET A 1 -21.16 42.79 -24.22
C MET A 1 -20.64 41.42 -23.86
N THR A 2 -19.67 41.42 -22.97
CA THR A 2 -18.74 40.35 -22.62
C THR A 2 -19.31 39.49 -21.48
N LYS A 3 -19.33 38.16 -21.66
CA LYS A 3 -19.53 37.20 -20.57
C LYS A 3 -18.17 36.88 -19.93
N PRO A 4 -18.00 36.97 -18.61
CA PRO A 4 -16.74 36.61 -17.98
C PRO A 4 -16.70 35.11 -17.68
N THR A 5 -15.67 34.47 -18.23
CA THR A 5 -15.14 33.16 -17.85
C THR A 5 -14.58 33.23 -16.43
N ARG A 6 -14.98 32.34 -15.51
CA ARG A 6 -14.22 32.09 -14.28
C ARG A 6 -13.65 30.68 -14.31
N LEU A 7 -12.39 30.61 -14.72
CA LEU A 7 -11.46 29.56 -14.31
C LEU A 7 -11.29 29.65 -12.79
N CYS A 8 -11.50 28.56 -12.07
CA CYS A 8 -11.09 28.45 -10.67
C CYS A 8 -10.14 27.26 -10.55
N SER A 9 -8.85 27.51 -10.82
CA SER A 9 -7.75 26.61 -10.50
C SER A 9 -7.38 26.81 -9.02
N SER A 10 -7.87 25.95 -8.15
CA SER A 10 -7.48 25.96 -6.74
C SER A 10 -6.23 25.08 -6.55
N ILE A 11 -5.06 25.70 -6.64
CA ILE A 11 -3.78 25.12 -6.25
C ILE A 11 -3.74 25.11 -4.71
N PHE A 12 -3.89 23.95 -4.09
CA PHE A 12 -3.65 23.78 -2.65
C PHE A 12 -2.14 23.79 -2.39
N LYS A 13 -1.61 24.94 -1.96
CA LYS A 13 -0.30 25.02 -1.32
C LYS A 13 -0.47 24.68 0.15
N ILE A 14 0.02 23.52 0.58
CA ILE A 14 0.17 23.19 2.01
C ILE A 14 1.35 24.03 2.53
N ALA A 15 1.05 25.06 3.31
CA ALA A 15 2.05 25.79 4.08
C ALA A 15 2.26 25.03 5.40
N LEU A 16 3.47 24.50 5.60
CA LEU A 16 3.90 23.93 6.88
C LEU A 16 4.04 25.08 7.89
N LEU A 17 3.15 25.16 8.86
CA LEU A 17 3.26 26.12 9.96
C LEU A 17 4.32 25.60 10.96
N VAL A 18 5.50 26.18 10.94
CA VAL A 18 6.55 25.90 11.93
C VAL A 18 6.17 26.63 13.21
N ALA A 19 5.63 25.89 14.19
CA ALA A 19 5.54 26.39 15.55
C ALA A 19 6.96 26.44 16.16
N ALA A 20 7.44 27.65 16.41
CA ALA A 20 8.71 27.89 17.09
C ALA A 20 8.57 27.48 18.57
N ILE A 21 9.16 26.34 18.93
CA ILE A 21 9.48 26.00 20.32
C ILE A 21 10.96 26.30 20.48
N GLN A 22 11.28 27.26 21.36
CA GLN A 22 12.64 27.59 21.75
C GLN A 22 13.30 26.36 22.40
N GLY A 23 14.33 25.83 21.75
CA GLY A 23 15.15 24.72 22.24
C GLY A 23 15.94 24.04 21.14
N GLY A 24 17.19 24.48 20.93
CA GLY A 24 18.20 23.79 20.14
C GLY A 24 17.90 23.62 18.65
N SER A 25 18.37 24.58 17.83
CA SER A 25 18.51 24.36 16.39
C SER A 25 19.61 23.31 16.14
N THR A 26 19.24 22.03 16.21
CA THR A 26 20.05 20.95 15.65
C THR A 26 19.79 20.94 14.15
N ALA A 27 20.69 21.55 13.39
CA ALA A 27 20.69 21.48 11.94
C ALA A 27 20.48 20.01 11.52
N LEU A 28 19.37 19.73 10.85
CA LEU A 28 19.13 18.44 10.21
C LEU A 28 20.27 18.24 9.20
N SER A 29 21.15 17.25 9.43
CA SER A 29 22.10 16.80 8.40
C SER A 29 21.27 16.49 7.15
N SER A 30 21.43 17.33 6.13
CA SER A 30 20.41 17.56 5.10
C SER A 30 20.56 16.71 3.87
N SER A 31 21.71 16.05 3.69
CA SER A 31 22.10 15.45 2.42
C SER A 31 22.28 13.94 2.51
N ILE A 32 21.98 13.31 1.38
CA ILE A 32 22.33 11.93 1.08
C ILE A 32 23.85 11.75 1.20
N LYS A 33 24.28 10.67 1.84
CA LYS A 33 25.70 10.35 2.04
C LYS A 33 26.10 9.08 1.31
N ILE A 34 27.35 9.02 0.90
CA ILE A 34 27.97 7.79 0.41
C ILE A 34 28.77 7.17 1.56
N VAL A 35 28.52 5.90 1.85
CA VAL A 35 29.14 5.17 2.97
C VAL A 35 29.62 3.79 2.53
N PRO A 36 30.52 3.11 3.27
CA PRO A 36 30.85 1.72 2.98
C PRO A 36 29.62 0.81 3.01
N LYS A 37 29.62 -0.24 2.20
CA LYS A 37 28.56 -1.25 2.25
C LYS A 37 28.52 -1.94 3.61
N LEU A 38 27.30 -2.23 4.07
CA LEU A 38 27.06 -2.99 5.28
C LEU A 38 27.26 -4.48 5.01
N ILE A 39 27.68 -5.23 6.02
CA ILE A 39 27.52 -6.69 6.03
C ILE A 39 26.04 -6.97 6.22
N ASP A 40 25.38 -7.43 5.18
CA ASP A 40 23.93 -7.68 5.18
C ASP A 40 23.63 -9.18 5.31
N GLN A 41 23.12 -9.57 6.46
CA GLN A 41 22.72 -10.95 6.78
C GLN A 41 21.20 -11.16 6.63
N THR A 42 20.47 -10.18 6.10
CA THR A 42 19.02 -10.27 5.92
C THR A 42 18.70 -11.40 4.94
N PRO A 43 17.82 -12.36 5.29
CA PRO A 43 17.40 -13.40 4.38
C PRO A 43 16.84 -12.83 3.08
N GLU A 44 17.18 -13.48 1.95
CA GLU A 44 16.72 -13.06 0.63
C GLU A 44 15.25 -13.42 0.43
N LEU A 45 14.43 -12.40 0.19
CA LEU A 45 13.03 -12.50 -0.19
C LEU A 45 12.89 -11.81 -1.53
N HIS A 46 12.39 -12.56 -2.51
CA HIS A 46 12.21 -12.09 -3.87
C HIS A 46 10.74 -11.75 -4.14
N ALA A 47 10.52 -10.87 -5.12
CA ALA A 47 9.19 -10.59 -5.63
C ALA A 47 8.53 -11.88 -6.15
N ARG A 48 7.20 -11.93 -6.05
CA ARG A 48 6.38 -13.01 -6.60
C ARG A 48 6.62 -13.11 -8.10
N LYS A 49 6.79 -14.34 -8.59
CA LYS A 49 6.82 -14.61 -10.02
C LYS A 49 5.48 -14.21 -10.62
N GLN A 50 5.51 -13.35 -11.61
CA GLN A 50 4.30 -12.96 -12.32
C GLN A 50 3.84 -14.06 -13.28
N PRO A 51 2.53 -14.16 -13.54
CA PRO A 51 2.00 -14.98 -14.61
C PRO A 51 2.63 -14.60 -15.96
N THR A 52 2.87 -15.59 -16.81
CA THR A 52 3.31 -15.37 -18.18
C THR A 52 2.22 -14.62 -18.94
N VAL A 53 2.58 -13.54 -19.62
CA VAL A 53 1.67 -12.81 -20.50
C VAL A 53 1.44 -13.63 -21.77
N PRO A 54 0.18 -13.85 -22.19
CA PRO A 54 -0.09 -14.53 -23.46
C PRO A 54 0.56 -13.80 -24.65
N GLU A 55 1.08 -14.54 -25.63
CA GLU A 55 1.84 -13.96 -26.76
C GLU A 55 1.05 -12.94 -27.59
N ASN A 56 -0.28 -13.08 -27.65
CA ASN A 56 -1.15 -12.17 -28.38
C ASN A 56 -1.42 -10.85 -27.64
N TYR A 57 -0.95 -10.71 -26.39
CA TYR A 57 -1.18 -9.50 -25.60
C TYR A 57 -0.10 -8.44 -25.87
N LYS A 58 -0.52 -7.18 -26.04
CA LYS A 58 0.37 -6.05 -26.30
C LYS A 58 0.47 -5.11 -25.10
N GLU A 59 1.68 -4.68 -24.76
CA GLU A 59 1.87 -3.67 -23.72
C GLU A 59 1.47 -2.28 -24.25
N ILE A 60 0.66 -1.57 -23.47
CA ILE A 60 0.38 -0.13 -23.58
C ILE A 60 1.06 0.56 -22.39
N PRO A 61 2.32 1.04 -22.55
CA PRO A 61 3.05 1.65 -21.46
C PRO A 61 2.37 2.96 -20.99
N PHE A 62 2.83 3.48 -19.86
CA PHE A 62 2.47 4.82 -19.43
C PHE A 62 3.04 5.85 -20.40
N THR A 63 2.23 6.84 -20.78
CA THR A 63 2.66 7.94 -21.63
C THR A 63 3.45 8.94 -20.79
N GLU A 64 4.77 8.79 -20.78
CA GLU A 64 5.66 9.72 -20.09
C GLU A 64 5.90 10.96 -20.97
N THR A 65 5.65 12.14 -20.41
CA THR A 65 5.77 13.43 -21.09
C THR A 65 6.89 14.29 -20.51
N ALA A 66 7.42 13.96 -19.34
CA ALA A 66 8.56 14.66 -18.75
C ALA A 66 9.83 14.43 -19.56
N LEU A 67 10.72 15.43 -19.54
CA LEU A 67 12.04 15.32 -20.11
C LEU A 67 12.89 14.33 -19.31
N ALA A 68 13.88 13.72 -19.96
CA ALA A 68 14.86 12.91 -19.23
C ALA A 68 15.62 13.83 -18.25
N PRO A 69 15.82 13.41 -16.99
CA PRO A 69 16.53 14.21 -16.02
C PRO A 69 18.02 14.31 -16.41
N GLU A 70 18.61 15.49 -16.18
CA GLU A 70 20.07 15.62 -16.18
C GLU A 70 20.63 15.00 -14.89
N LEU A 71 21.66 14.17 -15.05
CA LEU A 71 22.30 13.49 -13.93
C LEU A 71 23.49 14.29 -13.44
N THR A 72 23.67 14.27 -12.12
CA THR A 72 24.93 14.70 -11.49
C THR A 72 26.04 13.67 -11.73
N VAL A 73 27.29 14.06 -11.42
CA VAL A 73 28.44 13.14 -11.50
C VAL A 73 28.22 11.96 -10.55
N GLU A 74 27.77 12.22 -9.33
CA GLU A 74 27.52 11.23 -8.29
C GLU A 74 26.41 10.24 -8.69
N GLU A 75 25.40 10.72 -9.39
CA GLU A 75 24.31 9.89 -9.91
C GLU A 75 24.72 9.02 -11.09
N THR A 76 25.56 9.58 -11.95
CA THR A 76 26.16 8.85 -13.05
C THR A 76 27.06 7.75 -12.50
N GLU A 77 27.89 8.06 -11.49
CA GLU A 77 28.78 7.11 -10.82
C GLU A 77 28.01 5.99 -10.11
N ARG A 78 27.03 6.34 -9.25
CA ARG A 78 26.22 5.32 -8.56
C ARG A 78 25.25 4.60 -9.49
N GLY A 79 24.94 5.19 -10.64
CA GLY A 79 24.12 4.60 -11.70
C GLY A 79 22.61 4.75 -11.53
N TYR A 80 22.16 5.68 -10.68
CA TYR A 80 20.75 5.99 -10.48
C TYR A 80 20.55 7.36 -9.81
N LEU A 81 19.40 7.98 -10.09
CA LEU A 81 18.89 9.17 -9.41
C LEU A 81 17.84 8.77 -8.36
N LEU A 82 17.88 9.38 -7.18
CA LEU A 82 16.91 9.18 -6.11
C LEU A 82 15.88 10.30 -6.11
N PHE A 83 14.60 9.95 -6.11
CA PHE A 83 13.51 10.92 -6.14
C PHE A 83 12.35 10.50 -5.23
N GLN A 84 11.48 11.44 -4.91
CA GLN A 84 10.27 11.21 -4.14
C GLN A 84 9.08 11.85 -4.85
N ARG A 85 8.02 11.06 -4.98
CA ARG A 85 6.74 11.45 -5.54
C ARG A 85 5.66 11.24 -4.47
N PRO A 86 4.59 12.06 -4.41
CA PRO A 86 3.50 11.86 -3.45
C PRO A 86 2.95 10.42 -3.48
N ILE A 87 2.45 9.94 -2.34
CA ILE A 87 1.97 8.55 -2.19
C ILE A 87 0.75 8.23 -3.08
N MET A 88 -0.02 9.25 -3.43
CA MET A 88 -1.21 9.13 -4.28
C MET A 88 -0.90 9.13 -5.78
N GLU A 89 0.35 9.40 -6.16
CA GLU A 89 0.75 9.44 -7.55
C GLU A 89 1.57 8.19 -7.91
N PRO A 90 1.25 7.49 -9.01
CA PRO A 90 1.98 6.31 -9.41
C PRO A 90 3.38 6.68 -9.93
N VAL A 91 4.32 5.75 -9.74
CA VAL A 91 5.59 5.72 -10.44
C VAL A 91 5.52 4.50 -11.35
N TYR A 92 5.53 4.72 -12.67
CA TYR A 92 5.50 3.67 -13.68
C TYR A 92 6.92 3.26 -14.06
N PRO A 93 7.12 2.11 -14.75
CA PRO A 93 8.44 1.67 -15.18
C PRO A 93 9.26 2.77 -15.86
N ASN A 94 8.66 3.45 -16.84
CA ASN A 94 9.30 4.49 -17.65
C ASN A 94 9.13 5.91 -17.10
N THR A 95 8.70 6.06 -15.84
CA THR A 95 8.55 7.38 -15.22
C THR A 95 9.88 8.14 -15.25
N ARG A 96 9.82 9.44 -15.55
CA ARG A 96 10.97 10.34 -15.44
C ARG A 96 10.78 11.29 -14.26
N PRO A 97 11.76 11.39 -13.35
CA PRO A 97 11.68 12.28 -12.21
C PRO A 97 11.80 13.74 -12.65
N LEU A 98 11.00 14.60 -12.03
CA LEU A 98 11.08 16.04 -12.19
C LEU A 98 12.18 16.61 -11.27
N GLU A 99 12.69 17.79 -11.60
CA GLU A 99 13.79 18.42 -10.85
C GLU A 99 13.47 18.56 -9.34
N HIS A 100 12.26 19.01 -9.01
CA HIS A 100 11.81 19.20 -7.62
C HIS A 100 11.51 17.90 -6.88
N GLU A 101 11.50 16.76 -7.57
CA GLU A 101 11.29 15.45 -6.95
C GLU A 101 12.61 14.84 -6.48
N ARG A 102 13.75 15.41 -6.86
CA ARG A 102 15.07 14.93 -6.46
C ARG A 102 15.17 14.88 -4.93
N LEU A 103 15.51 13.70 -4.42
CA LEU A 103 15.46 13.41 -3.00
C LEU A 103 16.71 13.92 -2.29
N GLU A 104 16.52 14.59 -1.16
CA GLU A 104 17.61 14.92 -0.22
C GLU A 104 17.49 14.14 1.09
N ARG A 105 16.25 13.95 1.56
CA ARG A 105 15.92 13.28 2.82
C ARG A 105 14.47 12.81 2.83
N LEU A 106 14.17 11.89 3.71
CA LEU A 106 12.81 11.44 3.99
C LEU A 106 12.26 12.15 5.24
N VAL A 107 11.03 12.67 5.14
CA VAL A 107 10.35 13.37 6.23
C VAL A 107 8.92 12.86 6.37
N ALA A 108 8.52 12.54 7.59
CA ALA A 108 7.13 12.26 7.95
C ALA A 108 6.87 12.59 9.42
N PHE A 109 5.60 12.49 9.83
CA PHE A 109 5.18 12.60 11.21
C PHE A 109 4.05 11.62 11.49
N ALA A 110 3.93 11.18 12.73
CA ALA A 110 2.88 10.26 13.14
C ALA A 110 2.52 10.48 14.62
N THR A 111 1.41 9.92 15.03
CA THR A 111 1.02 9.77 16.44
C THR A 111 1.42 8.38 16.96
N PRO A 112 1.52 8.17 18.29
CA PRO A 112 1.71 6.83 18.84
C PRO A 112 0.58 5.89 18.44
N GLY A 113 0.93 4.69 17.97
CA GLY A 113 0.01 3.66 17.45
C GLY A 113 -0.31 3.77 15.95
N GLU A 114 0.20 4.79 15.25
CA GLU A 114 -0.11 5.03 13.83
C GLU A 114 0.89 4.35 12.89
N PHE A 115 0.39 3.90 11.73
CA PHE A 115 1.20 3.44 10.61
C PHE A 115 1.43 4.58 9.63
N GLU A 116 2.65 5.07 9.52
CA GLU A 116 2.99 6.20 8.64
C GLU A 116 3.96 5.77 7.53
N PRO A 117 3.63 6.03 6.24
CA PRO A 117 4.48 5.67 5.13
C PRO A 117 5.54 6.73 4.79
N LEU A 118 6.76 6.28 4.56
CA LEU A 118 7.81 7.00 3.84
C LEU A 118 8.03 6.32 2.49
N THR A 119 8.13 7.10 1.41
CA THR A 119 8.40 6.53 0.08
C THR A 119 9.52 7.24 -0.63
N PHE A 120 10.34 6.49 -1.35
CA PHE A 120 11.30 7.02 -2.30
C PHE A 120 11.37 6.10 -3.52
N SER A 121 11.95 6.62 -4.60
CA SER A 121 12.10 5.91 -5.86
C SER A 121 13.51 6.06 -6.42
N LEU A 122 13.93 5.07 -7.20
CA LEU A 122 15.15 5.08 -7.98
C LEU A 122 14.79 5.21 -9.45
N TYR A 123 15.45 6.13 -10.16
CA TYR A 123 15.50 6.17 -11.63
C TYR A 123 16.86 5.59 -12.07
N PRO A 124 16.93 4.29 -12.44
CA PRO A 124 18.19 3.65 -12.79
C PRO A 124 18.64 4.02 -14.20
N VAL A 125 19.92 4.35 -14.36
CA VAL A 125 20.55 4.59 -15.67
C VAL A 125 21.51 3.49 -16.11
N ARG A 126 21.72 2.50 -15.23
CA ARG A 126 22.30 1.19 -15.54
C ARG A 126 21.42 0.10 -14.95
N ASN A 127 21.70 -1.16 -15.28
CA ASN A 127 21.09 -2.29 -14.60
C ASN A 127 21.52 -2.30 -13.12
N LEU A 128 20.57 -2.48 -12.20
CA LEU A 128 20.82 -2.65 -10.77
C LEU A 128 20.72 -4.14 -10.44
N LYS A 129 21.82 -4.74 -9.97
CA LYS A 129 21.89 -6.16 -9.61
C LYS A 129 21.94 -6.30 -8.10
N ASN A 130 21.12 -7.19 -7.54
CA ASN A 130 21.04 -7.43 -6.11
C ASN A 130 20.86 -6.13 -5.29
N LEU A 131 19.99 -5.23 -5.77
CA LEU A 131 19.62 -4.01 -5.07
C LEU A 131 18.97 -4.37 -3.73
N LYS A 132 19.50 -3.77 -2.67
CA LYS A 132 19.08 -3.97 -1.29
C LYS A 132 18.77 -2.61 -0.66
N VAL A 133 17.68 -2.58 0.08
CA VAL A 133 17.22 -1.40 0.85
C VAL A 133 17.02 -1.82 2.29
N ARG A 134 17.65 -1.12 3.22
CA ARG A 134 17.57 -1.38 4.67
C ARG A 134 17.22 -0.10 5.40
N CYS A 135 16.40 -0.18 6.44
CA CYS A 135 16.11 0.95 7.32
C CYS A 135 16.73 0.68 8.69
N SER A 136 17.41 1.67 9.26
CA SER A 136 17.83 1.60 10.67
C SER A 136 16.63 1.74 11.60
N SER A 137 16.80 1.43 12.89
CA SER A 137 15.95 2.02 13.93
C SER A 137 15.94 3.54 13.81
N LEU A 138 14.87 4.17 14.28
CA LEU A 138 14.79 5.62 14.42
C LEU A 138 15.00 5.97 15.89
N THR A 139 15.89 6.90 16.20
CA THR A 139 16.25 7.24 17.59
C THR A 139 16.13 8.74 17.86
N CYS A 140 15.80 9.08 19.09
CA CYS A 140 15.95 10.42 19.65
C CYS A 140 16.34 10.31 21.13
N ASP A 141 16.59 11.44 21.78
CA ASP A 141 16.97 11.47 23.20
C ASP A 141 15.90 10.85 24.13
N ALA A 142 14.64 10.83 23.69
CA ALA A 142 13.52 10.30 24.45
C ALA A 142 13.22 8.81 24.22
N GLY A 143 13.89 8.16 23.25
CA GLY A 143 13.71 6.72 23.00
C GLY A 143 14.01 6.28 21.57
N GLU A 144 13.58 5.05 21.26
CA GLU A 144 13.82 4.38 19.98
C GLU A 144 12.51 3.81 19.40
N ILE A 145 12.37 3.93 18.07
CA ILE A 145 11.47 3.12 17.25
C ILE A 145 12.35 2.03 16.64
N PRO A 146 12.27 0.78 17.11
CA PRO A 146 13.20 -0.26 16.69
C PRO A 146 12.93 -0.65 15.23
N ALA A 147 13.96 -1.13 14.53
CA ALA A 147 13.83 -1.57 13.14
C ALA A 147 12.76 -2.66 12.91
N SER A 148 12.39 -3.42 13.96
CA SER A 148 11.29 -4.40 13.90
C SER A 148 9.92 -3.77 13.66
N GLU A 149 9.75 -2.50 13.99
CA GLU A 149 8.53 -1.71 13.75
C GLU A 149 8.53 -1.03 12.36
N ILE A 150 9.56 -1.28 11.56
CA ILE A 150 9.74 -0.65 10.26
C ILE A 150 9.75 -1.72 9.17
N THR A 151 8.75 -1.70 8.30
CA THR A 151 8.70 -2.61 7.15
C THR A 151 9.13 -1.89 5.87
N VAL A 152 10.12 -2.43 5.18
CA VAL A 152 10.48 -2.01 3.80
C VAL A 152 9.79 -2.93 2.80
N ARG A 153 9.12 -2.35 1.79
CA ARG A 153 8.48 -3.07 0.69
C ARG A 153 8.87 -2.45 -0.64
N LEU A 154 8.95 -3.26 -1.69
CA LEU A 154 9.02 -2.80 -3.07
C LEU A 154 7.61 -2.73 -3.65
N VAL A 155 7.34 -1.65 -4.39
CA VAL A 155 6.17 -1.54 -5.25
C VAL A 155 6.46 -2.32 -6.54
N THR A 156 5.85 -3.49 -6.72
CA THR A 156 6.08 -4.34 -7.89
C THR A 156 5.09 -4.03 -9.02
N TYR A 157 5.60 -4.04 -10.26
CA TYR A 157 4.78 -3.79 -11.44
C TYR A 157 4.08 -5.06 -11.89
N TRP A 158 2.76 -5.06 -11.97
CA TRP A 158 1.97 -6.18 -12.49
C TRP A 158 1.38 -5.88 -13.86
N ASN A 159 1.28 -6.90 -14.69
CA ASN A 159 0.62 -6.81 -16.00
C ASN A 159 -0.89 -6.78 -15.81
N ILE A 160 -1.47 -5.58 -15.82
CA ILE A 160 -2.91 -5.36 -15.63
C ILE A 160 -3.56 -5.01 -16.96
N GLY A 161 -4.69 -5.64 -17.29
CA GLY A 161 -5.43 -5.34 -18.53
C GLY A 161 -5.75 -3.84 -18.64
N TYR A 162 -5.41 -3.25 -19.79
CA TYR A 162 -5.54 -1.81 -20.02
C TYR A 162 -6.04 -1.50 -21.44
N PRO A 163 -7.11 -0.69 -21.65
CA PRO A 163 -7.90 0.00 -20.62
C PRO A 163 -8.58 -0.96 -19.64
N ARG A 164 -8.68 -0.52 -18.38
CA ARG A 164 -9.14 -1.38 -17.28
C ARG A 164 -10.54 -1.91 -17.56
N TYR A 165 -10.78 -3.17 -17.21
CA TYR A 165 -12.05 -3.89 -17.35
C TYR A 165 -12.53 -4.18 -18.77
N THR A 166 -12.03 -3.49 -19.80
CA THR A 166 -12.48 -3.68 -21.19
C THR A 166 -11.46 -4.37 -22.07
N SER A 167 -10.18 -4.35 -21.68
CA SER A 167 -9.12 -5.00 -22.45
C SER A 167 -9.32 -6.51 -22.55
N ARG A 168 -9.02 -7.07 -23.73
CA ARG A 168 -8.99 -8.50 -24.03
C ARG A 168 -7.66 -9.00 -24.60
N ASP A 169 -6.75 -8.08 -24.92
CA ASP A 169 -5.51 -8.32 -25.66
C ASP A 169 -4.42 -7.27 -25.37
N THR A 170 -4.64 -6.38 -24.40
CA THR A 170 -3.74 -5.27 -24.09
C THR A 170 -3.54 -5.11 -22.58
N TYR A 171 -2.35 -4.73 -22.15
CA TYR A 171 -2.05 -4.57 -20.73
C TYR A 171 -1.10 -3.41 -20.47
N ARG A 172 -1.00 -3.00 -19.22
CA ARG A 172 0.00 -2.04 -18.74
C ARG A 172 0.68 -2.59 -17.50
N ARG A 173 2.00 -2.45 -17.45
CA ARG A 173 2.81 -2.68 -16.24
C ARG A 173 2.47 -1.61 -15.20
N THR A 174 1.65 -1.98 -14.23
CA THR A 174 1.05 -1.08 -13.24
C THR A 174 1.67 -1.32 -11.86
N PRO A 175 2.09 -0.27 -11.12
CA PRO A 175 2.55 -0.43 -9.74
C PRO A 175 1.39 -0.90 -8.86
N GLU A 176 1.33 -2.20 -8.56
CA GLU A 176 0.12 -2.83 -8.02
C GLU A 176 0.31 -3.36 -6.59
N LEU A 177 1.40 -4.09 -6.32
CA LEU A 177 1.60 -4.76 -5.04
C LEU A 177 2.74 -4.15 -4.23
N LEU A 178 2.55 -4.11 -2.90
CA LEU A 178 3.60 -3.83 -1.92
C LEU A 178 4.17 -5.14 -1.37
N GLU A 179 5.31 -5.57 -1.90
CA GLU A 179 5.93 -6.85 -1.57
C GLU A 179 7.12 -6.67 -0.63
N ARG A 180 7.22 -7.52 0.40
CA ARG A 180 8.34 -7.55 1.36
C ARG A 180 9.59 -8.20 0.74
N VAL A 181 10.12 -7.59 -0.32
CA VAL A 181 11.36 -8.03 -0.95
C VAL A 181 12.55 -7.48 -0.19
N THR A 182 13.61 -8.27 -0.04
CA THR A 182 14.85 -7.84 0.60
C THR A 182 16.01 -7.71 -0.39
N VAL A 183 15.86 -8.26 -1.59
CA VAL A 183 16.79 -8.14 -2.72
C VAL A 183 16.01 -8.11 -4.03
N TYR A 184 16.41 -7.22 -4.96
CA TYR A 184 15.76 -7.09 -6.26
C TYR A 184 16.76 -6.75 -7.37
N THR A 185 16.51 -7.22 -8.59
CA THR A 185 17.30 -6.85 -9.77
C THR A 185 16.39 -6.18 -10.78
N SER A 186 16.82 -5.03 -11.31
CA SER A 186 16.04 -4.23 -12.24
C SER A 186 16.90 -3.75 -13.43
N PRO A 187 16.32 -3.64 -14.63
CA PRO A 187 17.01 -3.11 -15.78
C PRO A 187 17.15 -1.58 -15.70
N ALA A 188 18.05 -1.03 -16.50
CA ALA A 188 18.13 0.41 -16.70
C ALA A 188 16.78 0.97 -17.21
N ARG A 189 16.45 2.19 -16.78
CA ARG A 189 15.23 2.93 -17.13
C ARG A 189 13.92 2.29 -16.65
N GLU A 190 13.99 1.37 -15.69
CA GLU A 190 12.82 0.87 -14.98
C GLU A 190 12.83 1.36 -13.53
N CYS A 191 12.03 2.39 -13.25
CA CYS A 191 11.95 2.98 -11.92
C CYS A 191 11.61 1.94 -10.86
N GLN A 192 12.19 2.07 -9.66
CA GLN A 192 11.86 1.22 -8.52
C GLN A 192 11.32 2.11 -7.40
N ARG A 193 10.14 1.82 -6.84
CA ARG A 193 9.60 2.58 -5.70
C ARG A 193 9.59 1.72 -4.45
N TYR A 194 10.20 2.22 -3.39
CA TYR A 194 10.19 1.60 -2.08
C TYR A 194 9.19 2.29 -1.17
N TRP A 195 8.43 1.48 -0.45
CA TRP A 195 7.44 1.87 0.52
C TRP A 195 7.87 1.39 1.90
N ILE A 196 8.23 2.33 2.77
CA ILE A 196 8.67 2.08 4.13
C ILE A 196 7.50 2.43 5.03
N VAL A 197 7.03 1.50 5.83
CA VAL A 197 5.96 1.74 6.81
C VAL A 197 6.58 1.74 8.18
N VAL A 198 6.43 2.84 8.91
CA VAL A 198 6.78 2.94 10.33
C VAL A 198 5.50 2.72 11.14
N HIS A 199 5.45 1.63 11.90
CA HIS A 199 4.44 1.46 12.95
C HIS A 199 4.97 2.15 14.21
N THR A 200 4.40 3.30 14.56
CA THR A 200 4.88 4.05 15.72
C THR A 200 4.41 3.33 16.99
N PRO A 201 5.29 2.87 17.89
CA PRO A 201 4.87 2.20 19.12
C PRO A 201 3.85 3.04 19.89
N ALA A 202 2.86 2.37 20.51
CA ALA A 202 1.79 3.04 21.23
C ALA A 202 2.29 3.89 22.43
N ASP A 203 3.47 3.57 22.95
CA ASP A 203 4.14 4.25 24.06
C ASP A 203 5.29 5.17 23.63
N ALA A 204 5.52 5.32 22.31
CA ALA A 204 6.55 6.18 21.75
C ALA A 204 6.45 7.60 22.30
N LYS A 205 7.59 8.15 22.71
CA LYS A 205 7.63 9.49 23.29
C LYS A 205 7.59 10.56 22.20
N PRO A 206 6.96 11.72 22.43
CA PRO A 206 6.98 12.81 21.45
C PRO A 206 8.42 13.27 21.20
N GLY A 207 8.81 13.44 19.94
CA GLY A 207 10.21 13.70 19.60
C GLY A 207 10.49 13.72 18.11
N LEU A 208 11.68 14.20 17.74
CA LEU A 208 12.19 14.10 16.37
C LEU A 208 13.15 12.93 16.29
N TYR A 209 12.64 11.80 15.84
CA TYR A 209 13.41 10.58 15.62
C TYR A 209 14.21 10.68 14.33
N ARG A 210 15.43 10.16 14.34
CA ARG A 210 16.38 10.20 13.23
C ARG A 210 16.86 8.79 12.93
N GLY A 211 17.05 8.51 11.65
CA GLY A 211 17.58 7.24 11.16
C GLY A 211 17.99 7.36 9.71
N ASN A 212 18.29 6.25 9.05
CA ASN A 212 18.69 6.25 7.66
C ASN A 212 18.08 5.07 6.90
N VAL A 213 17.78 5.30 5.62
CA VAL A 213 17.62 4.25 4.63
C VAL A 213 18.96 4.04 3.95
N THR A 214 19.45 2.80 3.90
CA THR A 214 20.68 2.43 3.20
C THR A 214 20.34 1.65 1.94
N VAL A 215 20.83 2.12 0.79
CA VAL A 215 20.60 1.55 -0.54
C VAL A 215 21.93 1.11 -1.15
N PHE A 216 22.02 -0.12 -1.61
CA PHE A 216 23.24 -0.66 -2.23
C PHE A 216 22.93 -1.79 -3.20
N ASP A 217 23.78 -1.93 -4.21
CA ASP A 217 23.68 -2.97 -5.25
C ASP A 217 25.10 -3.39 -5.68
N ASP A 218 25.24 -4.38 -6.54
CA ASP A 218 26.56 -4.90 -6.92
C ASP A 218 27.38 -3.95 -7.83
N GLY A 219 26.73 -3.06 -8.56
CA GLY A 219 27.37 -2.20 -9.56
C GLY A 219 27.99 -0.92 -9.04
N PHE A 220 27.86 -0.62 -7.75
CA PHE A 220 28.53 0.50 -7.06
C PHE A 220 29.17 -0.04 -5.79
N ASP A 221 30.44 0.26 -5.52
CA ASP A 221 31.23 -0.34 -4.43
C ASP A 221 30.81 0.15 -3.03
N LYS A 222 30.12 1.28 -2.97
CA LYS A 222 29.61 1.92 -1.75
C LYS A 222 28.09 1.75 -1.62
N ALA A 223 27.56 2.22 -0.49
CA ALA A 223 26.14 2.35 -0.24
C ALA A 223 25.73 3.82 -0.16
N VAL A 224 24.46 4.09 -0.43
CA VAL A 224 23.84 5.41 -0.35
C VAL A 224 22.96 5.45 0.90
N GLN A 225 23.22 6.40 1.79
CA GLN A 225 22.40 6.66 2.98
C GLN A 225 21.50 7.88 2.78
N ILE A 226 20.19 7.66 2.86
CA ILE A 226 19.16 8.68 2.82
C ILE A 226 18.73 8.96 4.26
N PRO A 227 18.92 10.19 4.79
CA PRO A 227 18.53 10.51 6.16
C PRO A 227 17.01 10.56 6.31
N ILE A 228 16.52 10.08 7.46
CA ILE A 228 15.12 10.15 7.87
C ILE A 228 14.97 11.15 9.01
N ALA A 229 13.94 12.01 8.92
CA ALA A 229 13.45 12.85 10.00
C ALA A 229 11.98 12.52 10.26
N PHE A 230 11.70 11.88 11.40
CA PHE A 230 10.38 11.36 11.74
C PHE A 230 9.86 11.99 13.04
N ARG A 231 8.79 12.78 12.96
CA ARG A 231 8.23 13.47 14.13
C ARG A 231 7.14 12.62 14.78
N VAL A 232 7.33 12.21 16.03
CA VAL A 232 6.25 11.66 16.85
C VAL A 232 5.53 12.81 17.57
N LEU A 233 4.23 12.91 17.36
CA LEU A 233 3.37 13.94 17.93
C LEU A 233 2.90 13.59 19.35
N GLY A 234 2.56 14.62 20.13
CA GLY A 234 2.21 14.53 21.56
C GLY A 234 0.81 14.02 21.90
N PHE A 235 0.11 13.38 20.96
CA PHE A 235 -1.26 12.89 21.14
C PHE A 235 -1.47 11.60 20.35
N SER A 236 -2.42 10.79 20.78
CA SER A 236 -2.85 9.57 20.06
C SER A 236 -4.17 9.81 19.34
N LEU A 237 -4.33 9.20 18.16
CA LEU A 237 -5.60 9.19 17.46
C LEU A 237 -6.63 8.36 18.22
N LYS A 238 -7.84 8.90 18.36
CA LYS A 238 -8.97 8.18 18.95
C LYS A 238 -9.88 7.68 17.85
N ARG A 239 -10.43 6.49 18.06
CA ARG A 239 -11.54 5.99 17.28
C ARG A 239 -12.80 6.80 17.60
N ASP A 240 -13.58 7.13 16.57
CA ASP A 240 -14.95 7.60 16.73
C ASP A 240 -15.84 6.42 17.16
N PRO A 241 -16.39 6.41 18.39
CA PRO A 241 -17.20 5.29 18.86
C PRO A 241 -18.53 5.14 18.10
N ALA A 242 -18.97 6.16 17.36
CA ALA A 242 -20.17 6.10 16.52
C ALA A 242 -19.91 5.52 15.12
N LYS A 243 -18.64 5.29 14.75
CA LYS A 243 -18.26 4.74 13.45
C LYS A 243 -17.73 3.33 13.58
N HIS A 244 -18.30 2.46 12.76
CA HIS A 244 -17.86 1.09 12.57
C HIS A 244 -17.27 0.93 11.18
N ASN A 245 -16.11 0.29 11.10
CA ASN A 245 -15.41 0.08 9.84
C ASN A 245 -15.34 -1.42 9.57
N SER A 246 -15.82 -1.82 8.40
CA SER A 246 -15.75 -3.18 7.89
C SER A 246 -15.30 -3.14 6.43
N VAL A 247 -15.05 -4.30 5.85
CA VAL A 247 -14.58 -4.48 4.48
C VAL A 247 -15.38 -5.54 3.75
N TYR A 248 -15.62 -5.30 2.46
CA TYR A 248 -16.13 -6.33 1.57
C TYR A 248 -15.01 -7.33 1.27
N TYR A 249 -15.19 -8.56 1.72
CA TYR A 249 -14.12 -9.55 1.75
C TYR A 249 -14.66 -10.93 1.40
N TYR A 250 -13.95 -11.62 0.51
CA TYR A 250 -14.26 -13.00 0.17
C TYR A 250 -13.46 -13.94 1.04
N VAL A 251 -14.06 -14.34 2.15
CA VAL A 251 -13.55 -15.42 2.99
C VAL A 251 -13.29 -16.63 2.10
N ARG A 252 -12.04 -17.10 2.08
CA ARG A 252 -11.58 -18.26 1.30
C ARG A 252 -11.79 -18.10 -0.21
N ASN A 253 -11.29 -17.01 -0.79
CA ASN A 253 -11.29 -16.78 -2.23
C ASN A 253 -10.78 -18.01 -3.01
N ARG A 254 -11.65 -18.58 -3.87
CA ARG A 254 -11.40 -19.84 -4.59
C ARG A 254 -10.22 -19.76 -5.55
N THR A 255 -9.96 -18.59 -6.13
CA THR A 255 -8.83 -18.38 -7.05
C THR A 255 -7.53 -18.23 -6.27
N GLN A 256 -7.53 -17.42 -5.21
CA GLN A 256 -6.34 -17.18 -4.38
C GLN A 256 -5.85 -18.45 -3.68
N TYR A 257 -6.78 -19.28 -3.20
CA TYR A 257 -6.46 -20.47 -2.40
C TYR A 257 -6.62 -21.80 -3.15
N GLN A 258 -6.72 -21.77 -4.48
CA GLN A 258 -6.85 -22.98 -5.28
C GLN A 258 -5.69 -23.96 -4.99
N GLY A 259 -6.04 -25.20 -4.60
CA GLY A 259 -5.06 -26.25 -4.33
C GLY A 259 -4.20 -26.04 -3.07
N LYS A 260 -4.51 -25.06 -2.22
CA LYS A 260 -3.81 -24.84 -0.95
C LYS A 260 -4.40 -25.73 0.16
N PRO A 261 -3.56 -26.26 1.06
CA PRO A 261 -4.05 -27.06 2.18
C PRO A 261 -4.81 -26.18 3.18
N GLU A 262 -5.76 -26.79 3.91
CA GLU A 262 -6.61 -26.10 4.87
C GLU A 262 -5.82 -25.29 5.90
N GLU A 263 -4.73 -25.85 6.42
CA GLU A 263 -3.87 -25.19 7.41
C GLU A 263 -3.25 -23.89 6.88
N PHE A 264 -2.87 -23.87 5.60
CA PHE A 264 -2.34 -22.67 4.97
C PHE A 264 -3.42 -21.60 4.85
N ILE A 265 -4.62 -21.98 4.42
CA ILE A 265 -5.75 -21.06 4.27
C ILE A 265 -6.10 -20.45 5.63
N ARG A 266 -6.19 -21.28 6.67
CA ARG A 266 -6.45 -20.85 8.04
C ARG A 266 -5.42 -19.82 8.51
N LYS A 267 -4.13 -20.10 8.33
CA LYS A 267 -3.05 -19.17 8.69
C LYS A 267 -3.10 -17.87 7.88
N ALA A 268 -3.39 -17.96 6.58
CA ALA A 268 -3.49 -16.80 5.71
C ALA A 268 -4.67 -15.89 6.12
N SER A 269 -5.85 -16.46 6.34
CA SER A 269 -7.03 -15.73 6.81
C SER A 269 -6.78 -15.08 8.17
N ALA A 270 -6.14 -15.77 9.12
CA ALA A 270 -5.79 -15.20 10.42
C ALA A 270 -4.85 -13.99 10.29
N ASN A 271 -3.86 -14.05 9.40
CA ASN A 271 -2.99 -12.90 9.13
C ASN A 271 -3.75 -11.74 8.48
N GLU A 272 -4.68 -12.02 7.57
CA GLU A 272 -5.52 -10.99 6.93
C GLU A 272 -6.46 -10.33 7.96
N TYR A 273 -7.07 -11.10 8.85
CA TYR A 273 -7.90 -10.59 9.95
C TYR A 273 -7.10 -9.76 10.95
N GLN A 274 -5.88 -10.19 11.31
CA GLN A 274 -5.02 -9.39 12.17
C GLN A 274 -4.68 -8.05 11.49
N ALA A 275 -4.30 -8.07 10.21
CA ALA A 275 -4.04 -6.85 9.47
C ALA A 275 -5.27 -5.92 9.43
N MET A 276 -6.47 -6.45 9.24
CA MET A 276 -7.71 -5.67 9.31
C MET A 276 -7.86 -4.91 10.64
N LEU A 277 -7.60 -5.59 11.77
CA LEU A 277 -7.61 -4.98 13.10
C LEU A 277 -6.53 -3.90 13.24
N ASP A 278 -5.31 -4.19 12.80
CA ASP A 278 -4.16 -3.28 12.84
C ASP A 278 -4.45 -1.98 12.06
N TYR A 279 -5.18 -2.07 10.94
CA TYR A 279 -5.62 -0.92 10.13
C TYR A 279 -6.94 -0.28 10.61
N GLY A 280 -7.44 -0.65 11.78
CA GLY A 280 -8.57 0.03 12.45
C GLY A 280 -9.97 -0.45 12.05
N LEU A 281 -10.07 -1.58 11.31
CA LEU A 281 -11.36 -2.27 11.15
C LEU A 281 -11.72 -2.92 12.49
N ASP A 282 -12.94 -2.70 12.98
CA ASP A 282 -13.45 -3.29 14.23
C ASP A 282 -14.63 -4.21 14.02
N VAL A 283 -15.32 -4.08 12.90
CA VAL A 283 -16.48 -4.89 12.61
C VAL A 283 -16.10 -6.02 11.69
N ALA A 284 -16.69 -7.19 11.92
CA ALA A 284 -16.44 -8.39 11.13
C ALA A 284 -16.48 -8.08 9.62
N PRO A 285 -15.54 -8.60 8.83
CA PRO A 285 -15.63 -8.51 7.38
C PRO A 285 -16.92 -9.16 6.87
N THR A 286 -17.35 -8.77 5.67
CA THR A 286 -18.60 -9.27 5.06
C THR A 286 -18.66 -10.81 5.08
N GLN A 287 -19.74 -11.36 5.64
CA GLN A 287 -20.05 -12.79 5.61
C GLN A 287 -21.12 -13.10 4.57
N TYR A 288 -21.16 -14.34 4.08
CA TYR A 288 -22.11 -14.74 3.04
C TYR A 288 -23.26 -15.56 3.62
N LEU A 289 -24.49 -15.10 3.39
CA LEU A 289 -25.68 -15.92 3.60
C LEU A 289 -25.86 -16.88 2.41
N GLN A 290 -26.27 -18.10 2.74
CA GLN A 290 -26.65 -19.12 1.77
C GLN A 290 -27.98 -19.77 2.15
N CYS A 291 -28.69 -20.25 1.14
CA CYS A 291 -29.85 -21.11 1.29
C CYS A 291 -29.50 -22.52 0.80
N LEU A 292 -29.63 -23.54 1.66
CA LEU A 292 -29.13 -24.90 1.37
C LEU A 292 -30.15 -25.79 0.65
N ASP A 293 -31.39 -25.78 1.11
CA ASP A 293 -32.49 -26.65 0.70
C ASP A 293 -33.72 -25.83 0.25
N GLY A 294 -33.52 -24.54 0.03
CA GLY A 294 -34.60 -23.62 -0.27
C GLY A 294 -35.41 -23.14 0.95
N LYS A 295 -35.09 -23.57 2.18
CA LYS A 295 -35.81 -23.16 3.39
C LYS A 295 -34.87 -22.69 4.48
N THR A 296 -33.71 -23.34 4.57
CA THR A 296 -32.74 -23.18 5.63
C THR A 296 -31.70 -22.16 5.20
N PHE A 297 -31.69 -21.01 5.88
CA PHE A 297 -30.71 -19.95 5.71
C PHE A 297 -29.57 -20.13 6.72
N THR A 298 -28.33 -20.16 6.23
CA THR A 298 -27.13 -20.28 7.06
C THR A 298 -26.06 -19.29 6.61
N ILE A 299 -25.10 -19.01 7.49
CA ILE A 299 -23.84 -18.37 7.09
C ILE A 299 -22.97 -19.44 6.43
N ARG A 300 -22.27 -19.11 5.34
CA ARG A 300 -21.51 -20.09 4.55
C ARG A 300 -20.40 -20.79 5.33
N ASN A 301 -19.67 -20.06 6.17
CA ASN A 301 -18.56 -20.56 7.00
C ASN A 301 -18.76 -20.08 8.45
N PRO A 302 -19.68 -20.67 9.23
CA PRO A 302 -20.00 -20.19 10.57
C PRO A 302 -18.80 -20.27 11.54
N GLU A 303 -17.88 -21.22 11.34
CA GLU A 303 -16.67 -21.37 12.14
C GLU A 303 -15.69 -20.19 12.02
N ASP A 304 -15.77 -19.42 10.94
CA ASP A 304 -14.98 -18.19 10.79
C ASP A 304 -15.54 -17.06 11.65
N LEU A 305 -16.84 -17.06 11.96
CA LEU A 305 -17.45 -16.04 12.82
C LEU A 305 -16.94 -16.15 14.26
N ASP A 306 -16.87 -17.37 14.81
CA ASP A 306 -16.34 -17.61 16.16
C ASP A 306 -14.89 -17.11 16.28
N ARG A 307 -14.08 -17.33 15.24
CA ARG A 307 -12.70 -16.83 15.18
C ARG A 307 -12.64 -15.31 15.17
N LEU A 308 -13.47 -14.66 14.35
CA LEU A 308 -13.52 -13.20 14.28
C LEU A 308 -13.88 -12.59 15.65
N VAL A 309 -14.86 -13.16 16.35
CA VAL A 309 -15.22 -12.74 17.71
C VAL A 309 -14.07 -12.95 18.68
N GLN A 310 -13.39 -14.11 18.64
CA GLN A 310 -12.22 -14.39 19.48
C GLN A 310 -11.05 -13.42 19.22
N MET A 311 -10.87 -12.97 17.97
CA MET A 311 -9.86 -11.97 17.60
C MET A 311 -10.24 -10.54 18.01
N GLY A 312 -11.48 -10.30 18.46
CA GLY A 312 -11.95 -9.00 18.94
C GLY A 312 -12.78 -8.20 17.95
N PHE A 313 -13.19 -8.77 16.82
CA PHE A 313 -14.17 -8.14 15.94
C PHE A 313 -15.54 -8.03 16.64
N LYS A 314 -16.22 -6.91 16.40
CA LYS A 314 -17.50 -6.54 16.98
C LYS A 314 -18.62 -6.68 15.94
N GLY A 315 -19.85 -6.74 16.44
CA GLY A 315 -21.04 -6.59 15.62
C GLY A 315 -21.29 -5.12 15.23
N PRO A 316 -22.21 -4.86 14.29
CA PRO A 316 -23.06 -5.85 13.58
C PRO A 316 -22.29 -6.62 12.49
N VAL A 317 -22.65 -7.87 12.19
CA VAL A 317 -21.99 -8.65 11.12
C VAL A 317 -22.61 -8.28 9.77
N PRO A 318 -21.86 -7.69 8.81
CA PRO A 318 -22.39 -7.40 7.49
C PRO A 318 -22.63 -8.69 6.72
N LEU A 319 -23.85 -8.88 6.22
CA LEU A 319 -24.25 -10.07 5.47
C LEU A 319 -24.48 -9.73 3.99
N ALA A 320 -23.69 -10.32 3.11
CA ALA A 320 -23.96 -10.35 1.67
C ALA A 320 -24.73 -11.63 1.34
N GLY A 321 -25.99 -11.50 0.96
CA GLY A 321 -26.80 -12.67 0.65
C GLY A 321 -26.80 -12.99 -0.82
N GLY A 322 -25.97 -13.98 -1.20
CA GLY A 322 -25.92 -14.51 -2.56
C GLY A 322 -27.23 -15.20 -2.95
N ASN A 323 -27.24 -16.53 -3.07
CA ASN A 323 -28.47 -17.26 -3.42
C ASN A 323 -29.58 -17.12 -2.36
N ALA A 324 -29.26 -16.69 -1.13
CA ALA A 324 -30.21 -16.44 -0.05
C ALA A 324 -31.14 -15.25 -0.34
N ILE A 325 -30.63 -14.06 -0.65
CA ILE A 325 -31.51 -12.90 -0.92
C ILE A 325 -32.24 -13.13 -2.25
N GLU A 326 -31.59 -13.75 -3.24
CA GLU A 326 -32.25 -14.13 -4.49
C GLU A 326 -33.46 -15.04 -4.24
N ARG A 327 -33.31 -15.98 -3.29
CA ARG A 327 -34.40 -16.85 -2.86
C ARG A 327 -35.53 -16.06 -2.19
N ILE A 328 -35.21 -15.22 -1.21
CA ILE A 328 -36.21 -14.41 -0.49
C ILE A 328 -36.97 -13.51 -1.48
N TYR A 329 -36.25 -12.88 -2.42
CA TYR A 329 -36.87 -12.00 -3.43
C TYR A 329 -37.83 -12.78 -4.33
N ARG A 330 -37.43 -13.96 -4.82
CA ARG A 330 -38.32 -14.80 -5.65
C ARG A 330 -39.59 -15.21 -4.92
N ASP A 331 -39.49 -15.56 -3.64
CA ASP A 331 -40.62 -16.03 -2.84
C ASP A 331 -41.59 -14.90 -2.48
N THR A 332 -41.07 -13.71 -2.17
CA THR A 332 -41.86 -12.52 -1.79
C THR A 332 -42.35 -11.71 -2.99
N THR A 333 -41.72 -11.89 -4.16
CA THR A 333 -42.00 -11.11 -5.36
C THR A 333 -42.31 -12.04 -6.55
N PRO A 334 -43.45 -12.75 -6.55
CA PRO A 334 -43.84 -13.60 -7.68
C PRO A 334 -43.85 -12.82 -9.01
N GLY A 335 -43.23 -13.41 -10.04
CA GLY A 335 -43.04 -12.78 -11.35
C GLY A 335 -41.92 -11.72 -11.40
N GLY A 336 -41.23 -11.48 -10.29
CA GLY A 336 -40.05 -10.62 -10.23
C GLY A 336 -38.83 -11.30 -10.85
N GLU A 337 -38.11 -10.57 -11.68
CA GLU A 337 -36.83 -10.94 -12.28
C GLU A 337 -35.72 -10.06 -11.70
N ARG A 338 -34.54 -10.67 -11.51
CA ARG A 338 -33.35 -10.01 -10.99
C ARG A 338 -32.20 -10.20 -11.97
N GLY A 339 -31.70 -9.09 -12.51
CA GLY A 339 -30.49 -9.02 -13.32
C GLY A 339 -29.21 -8.75 -12.52
N SER A 340 -28.14 -8.42 -13.23
CA SER A 340 -26.84 -8.07 -12.62
C SER A 340 -26.97 -6.86 -11.67
N HIS A 341 -26.15 -6.84 -10.63
CA HIS A 341 -26.10 -5.77 -9.61
C HIS A 341 -27.46 -5.41 -9.01
N TRP A 342 -28.33 -6.41 -8.79
CA TRP A 342 -29.67 -6.20 -8.22
C TRP A 342 -30.58 -5.29 -9.04
N ARG A 343 -30.39 -5.23 -10.37
CA ARG A 343 -31.38 -4.63 -11.26
C ARG A 343 -32.64 -5.51 -11.28
N ILE A 344 -33.66 -5.09 -10.56
CA ILE A 344 -34.95 -5.78 -10.45
C ILE A 344 -36.00 -5.13 -11.35
N ASN A 345 -36.90 -5.93 -11.92
CA ASN A 345 -38.02 -5.45 -12.72
C ASN A 345 -39.26 -5.11 -11.88
N LYS A 346 -39.30 -5.55 -10.63
CA LYS A 346 -40.43 -5.43 -9.72
C LYS A 346 -39.91 -5.19 -8.31
N MET A 347 -40.44 -4.18 -7.64
CA MET A 347 -40.08 -3.95 -6.24
C MET A 347 -40.69 -5.06 -5.37
N PRO A 348 -39.95 -5.56 -4.37
CA PRO A 348 -40.54 -6.44 -3.38
C PRO A 348 -41.58 -5.68 -2.55
N PRO A 349 -42.53 -6.39 -1.92
CA PRO A 349 -43.53 -5.76 -1.07
C PRO A 349 -42.88 -5.17 0.20
N PRO A 350 -43.54 -4.22 0.90
CA PRO A 350 -42.97 -3.53 2.07
C PRO A 350 -42.52 -4.44 3.22
N GLU A 351 -43.08 -5.64 3.32
CA GLU A 351 -42.73 -6.67 4.30
C GLU A 351 -41.43 -7.46 3.99
N PHE A 352 -40.79 -7.20 2.85
CA PHE A 352 -39.46 -7.69 2.48
C PHE A 352 -38.36 -6.86 3.13
#